data_AF-U2A6E7-F1
#
_entry.id   AF-U2A6E7-F1
#
_cell.length_a   1.000
_cell.length_b   1.000
_cell.length_c   1.000
_cell.angle_alpha   90.00
_cell.angle_beta   90.00
_cell.angle_gamma   90.00
#
_symmetry.space_group_name_H-M   'P 1'
#
loop_
_entity.id
_entity.type
_entity.pdbx_description
1 polymer ?
#
loop_
_entity_poly.entity_id
_entity_poly.type
_entity_poly.pdbx_seq_one_letter_code
_entity_poly.pdbx_strand_id
1 'polypeptide(L)'
;ETIVSQYSTVPRDDFQRGAIDVDWYHRVHKAVGKEGWKLIQESAKYLSDGMGYRRVKLYSAVLTGEIKLTETIKKITEKRDKDYVMALGLVPINKKKVEEDLVSRYNLLQIFLKESKQFGQQRQESEKNAVEIGLDNLSRNAGYEDSIRFSWAMEAKATQQIMEKATLVIDDTCLQLVVDDEGKADIIVTKGDKTLKSIPDKYKKNKEVEALKDSKTYLTKQYSRTRLSLEQAMLSQTLFTAAELAKILEHPVVKAMLSKLVLFNPETQASGF
;
A
#
# COMPACT_ATOMS: atom_id res chain seq x y z
N GLU A 1 12.06 -13.14 27.11
CA GLU A 1 10.82 -12.58 26.54
C GLU A 1 10.26 -11.50 27.44
N THR A 2 9.62 -10.47 26.88
CA THR A 2 8.94 -9.43 27.66
C THR A 2 7.54 -9.88 28.04
N ILE A 3 7.02 -9.44 29.20
CA ILE A 3 5.63 -9.66 29.64
C ILE A 3 4.60 -9.39 28.52
N VAL A 4 4.88 -8.43 27.62
CA VAL A 4 4.02 -8.07 26.48
C VAL A 4 3.81 -9.23 25.48
N SER A 5 4.81 -10.10 25.24
CA SER A 5 4.66 -11.20 24.27
C SER A 5 3.71 -12.31 24.74
N GLN A 6 3.34 -12.31 26.03
CA GLN A 6 2.32 -13.21 26.57
C GLN A 6 0.90 -12.78 26.19
N TYR A 7 0.72 -11.52 25.79
CA TYR A 7 -0.60 -10.93 25.52
C TYR A 7 -0.81 -10.52 24.06
N SER A 8 0.27 -10.45 23.27
CA SER A 8 0.26 -10.00 21.88
C SER A 8 1.25 -10.77 21.02
N THR A 9 0.86 -11.05 19.78
CA THR A 9 1.72 -11.61 18.72
C THR A 9 2.57 -10.54 18.02
N VAL A 10 2.33 -9.26 18.31
CA VAL A 10 3.08 -8.15 17.72
C VAL A 10 4.46 -8.05 18.39
N PRO A 11 5.58 -8.03 17.62
CA PRO A 11 6.91 -7.87 18.17
C PRO A 11 7.08 -6.59 19.00
N ARG A 12 7.95 -6.62 20.03
CA ARG A 12 8.20 -5.46 20.90
C ARG A 12 8.66 -4.22 20.12
N ASP A 13 9.53 -4.43 19.14
CA ASP A 13 10.10 -3.33 18.35
C ASP A 13 9.03 -2.68 17.47
N ASP A 14 8.04 -3.46 17.01
CA ASP A 14 6.88 -2.95 16.27
C ASP A 14 6.03 -2.02 17.13
N PHE A 15 5.81 -2.35 18.41
CA PHE A 15 5.09 -1.47 19.34
C PHE A 15 5.81 -0.13 19.54
N GLN A 16 7.14 -0.13 19.63
CA GLN A 16 7.91 1.12 19.74
C GLN A 16 7.77 1.98 18.50
N ARG A 17 7.76 1.34 17.32
CA ARG A 17 7.55 2.01 16.04
C ARG A 17 6.14 2.59 15.94
N GLY A 18 5.14 1.92 16.51
CA GLY A 18 3.75 2.41 16.58
C GLY A 18 2.73 1.41 16.05
N ALA A 19 3.09 0.14 15.88
CA ALA A 19 2.13 -0.90 15.61
C ALA A 19 1.17 -1.10 16.80
N ILE A 20 -0.01 -1.60 16.51
CA ILE A 20 -1.02 -1.99 17.51
C ILE A 20 -1.45 -3.42 17.26
N ASP A 21 -1.78 -4.11 18.35
CA ASP A 21 -2.50 -5.38 18.29
C ASP A 21 -4.01 -5.08 18.31
N VAL A 22 -4.62 -5.15 17.12
CA VAL A 22 -6.04 -4.84 16.90
C VAL A 22 -6.94 -5.85 17.59
N ASP A 23 -6.56 -7.12 17.60
CA ASP A 23 -7.33 -8.18 18.25
C ASP A 23 -7.28 -8.03 19.76
N TRP A 24 -6.10 -7.76 20.32
CA TRP A 24 -5.95 -7.41 21.73
C TRP A 24 -6.80 -6.19 22.08
N TYR A 25 -6.76 -5.13 21.26
CA TYR A 25 -7.57 -3.93 21.49
C TYR A 25 -9.05 -4.27 21.56
N HIS A 26 -9.59 -5.00 20.57
CA HIS A 26 -11.00 -5.36 20.56
C HIS A 26 -11.41 -6.26 21.72
N ARG A 27 -10.56 -7.23 22.10
CA ARG A 27 -10.81 -8.09 23.27
C ARG A 27 -10.85 -7.28 24.56
N VAL A 28 -9.85 -6.42 24.79
CA VAL A 28 -9.75 -5.61 26.02
C VAL A 28 -10.87 -4.58 26.07
N HIS A 29 -11.08 -3.82 24.99
CA HIS A 29 -12.15 -2.81 24.91
C HIS A 29 -13.53 -3.43 25.17
N LYS A 30 -13.79 -4.66 24.66
CA LYS A 30 -15.02 -5.40 24.96
C LYS A 30 -15.12 -5.81 26.43
N ALA A 31 -14.03 -6.27 27.04
CA ALA A 31 -14.02 -6.75 28.42
C ALA A 31 -14.23 -5.63 29.45
N VAL A 32 -13.60 -4.46 29.23
CA VAL A 32 -13.65 -3.32 30.18
C VAL A 32 -14.79 -2.35 29.90
N GLY A 33 -15.40 -2.42 28.72
CA GLY A 33 -16.45 -1.50 28.28
C GLY A 33 -15.95 -0.07 28.04
N LYS A 34 -16.85 0.82 27.61
CA LYS A 34 -16.49 2.21 27.24
C LYS A 34 -15.93 3.01 28.40
N GLU A 35 -16.56 2.95 29.57
CA GLU A 35 -16.12 3.70 30.77
C GLU A 35 -14.79 3.16 31.30
N GLY A 36 -14.62 1.83 31.36
CA GLY A 36 -13.36 1.21 31.75
C GLY A 36 -12.23 1.55 30.78
N TRP A 37 -12.52 1.53 29.47
CA TRP A 37 -11.54 1.91 28.46
C TRP A 37 -11.14 3.38 28.54
N LYS A 38 -12.11 4.27 28.79
CA LYS A 38 -11.84 5.70 29.01
C LYS A 38 -10.90 5.90 30.20
N LEU A 39 -11.11 5.21 31.31
CA LEU A 39 -10.22 5.26 32.48
C LEU A 39 -8.80 4.77 32.15
N ILE A 40 -8.68 3.67 31.41
CA ILE A 40 -7.38 3.13 30.94
C ILE A 40 -6.68 4.16 30.05
N GLN A 41 -7.40 4.73 29.09
CA GLN A 41 -6.87 5.75 28.18
C GLN A 41 -6.41 6.99 28.95
N GLU A 42 -7.22 7.53 29.87
CA GLU A 42 -6.87 8.68 30.69
C GLU A 42 -5.67 8.40 31.61
N SER A 43 -5.49 7.16 32.04
CA SER A 43 -4.34 6.71 32.83
C SER A 43 -3.06 6.59 31.99
N ALA A 44 -3.18 6.35 30.67
CA ALA A 44 -2.03 6.19 29.78
C ALA A 44 -1.13 7.44 29.75
N LYS A 45 -1.66 8.64 30.00
CA LYS A 45 -0.86 9.88 30.11
C LYS A 45 0.21 9.84 31.21
N TYR A 46 0.07 8.96 32.19
CA TYR A 46 1.04 8.75 33.27
C TYR A 46 2.01 7.59 32.99
N LEU A 47 1.73 6.77 31.98
CA LEU A 47 2.46 5.55 31.65
C LEU A 47 3.23 5.63 30.32
N SER A 48 2.90 6.61 29.48
CA SER A 48 3.54 6.85 28.19
C SER A 48 4.07 8.27 28.05
N ASP A 49 4.99 8.48 27.12
CA ASP A 49 5.33 9.84 26.67
C ASP A 49 4.14 10.53 25.95
N GLY A 50 4.28 11.83 25.67
CA GLY A 50 3.21 12.61 25.05
C GLY A 50 2.81 12.10 23.66
N MET A 51 3.75 11.50 22.92
CA MET A 51 3.51 10.92 21.59
C MET A 51 2.73 9.61 21.70
N GLY A 52 3.08 8.74 22.65
CA GLY A 52 2.38 7.49 22.96
C GLY A 52 0.95 7.75 23.39
N TYR A 53 0.73 8.71 24.30
CA TYR A 53 -0.62 9.05 24.77
C TYR A 53 -1.51 9.54 23.62
N ARG A 54 -0.96 10.41 22.77
CA ARG A 54 -1.64 10.89 21.56
C ARG A 54 -2.00 9.76 20.60
N ARG A 55 -1.08 8.80 20.36
CA ARG A 55 -1.33 7.63 19.51
C ARG A 55 -2.42 6.71 20.08
N VAL A 56 -2.40 6.42 21.37
CA VAL A 56 -3.46 5.62 22.04
C VAL A 56 -4.83 6.27 21.85
N LYS A 57 -4.91 7.59 22.03
CA LYS A 57 -6.16 8.34 21.83
C LYS A 57 -6.63 8.27 20.37
N LEU A 58 -5.73 8.52 19.43
CA LEU A 58 -6.04 8.49 17.99
C LEU A 58 -6.49 7.10 17.53
N TYR A 59 -5.71 6.06 17.83
CA TYR A 59 -6.01 4.70 17.37
C TYR A 59 -7.32 4.20 17.94
N SER A 60 -7.58 4.48 19.22
CA SER A 60 -8.87 4.17 19.82
C SER A 60 -10.02 4.86 19.08
N ALA A 61 -9.92 6.18 18.84
CA ALA A 61 -10.97 6.93 18.15
C ALA A 61 -11.19 6.45 16.70
N VAL A 62 -10.13 6.01 16.03
CA VAL A 62 -10.21 5.41 14.69
C VAL A 62 -10.88 4.02 14.73
N LEU A 63 -10.49 3.17 15.67
CA LEU A 63 -11.03 1.81 15.82
C LEU A 63 -12.50 1.81 16.28
N THR A 64 -12.93 2.80 17.08
CA THR A 64 -14.34 2.97 17.47
C THR A 64 -15.18 3.69 16.43
N GLY A 65 -14.56 4.23 15.37
CA GLY A 65 -15.22 4.97 14.30
C GLY A 65 -15.61 6.41 14.66
N GLU A 66 -15.12 6.94 15.78
CA GLU A 66 -15.24 8.36 16.14
C GLU A 66 -14.52 9.24 15.11
N ILE A 67 -13.32 8.83 14.69
CA ILE A 67 -12.60 9.44 13.57
C ILE A 67 -12.85 8.62 12.31
N LYS A 68 -13.39 9.29 11.29
CA LYS A 68 -13.76 8.67 10.01
C LYS A 68 -12.63 8.73 8.99
N LEU A 69 -12.70 7.86 7.98
CA LEU A 69 -11.74 7.82 6.88
C LEU A 69 -11.51 9.20 6.23
N THR A 70 -12.58 9.97 6.01
CA THR A 70 -12.49 11.31 5.39
C THR A 70 -11.66 12.28 6.22
N GLU A 71 -11.82 12.27 7.54
CA GLU A 71 -11.01 13.08 8.45
C GLU A 71 -9.55 12.58 8.47
N THR A 72 -9.35 11.26 8.51
CA THR A 72 -8.00 10.66 8.46
C THR A 72 -7.26 11.08 7.20
N ILE A 73 -7.90 10.96 6.03
CA ILE A 73 -7.33 11.40 4.76
C ILE A 73 -6.99 12.89 4.80
N LYS A 74 -7.90 13.74 5.30
CA LYS A 74 -7.67 15.19 5.41
C LYS A 74 -6.44 15.52 6.26
N LYS A 75 -6.24 14.82 7.38
CA LYS A 75 -5.07 15.03 8.25
C LYS A 75 -3.78 14.56 7.59
N ILE A 76 -3.82 13.50 6.80
CA ILE A 76 -2.67 13.03 6.01
C ILE A 76 -2.33 14.03 4.91
N THR A 77 -3.31 14.49 4.14
CA THR A 77 -3.05 15.30 2.93
C THR A 77 -2.80 16.78 3.24
N GLU A 78 -3.56 17.37 4.17
CA GLU A 78 -3.45 18.81 4.47
C GLU A 78 -2.43 19.11 5.57
N LYS A 79 -2.28 18.21 6.55
CA LYS A 79 -1.41 18.41 7.72
C LYS A 79 -0.17 17.56 7.71
N ARG A 80 -0.08 16.58 6.79
CA ARG A 80 1.04 15.64 6.69
C ARG A 80 1.33 14.94 8.02
N ASP A 81 0.26 14.61 8.75
CA ASP A 81 0.32 14.10 10.11
C ASP A 81 0.66 12.60 10.13
N LYS A 82 1.85 12.26 10.62
CA LYS A 82 2.38 10.88 10.64
C LYS A 82 1.53 9.94 11.49
N ASP A 83 0.89 10.44 12.56
CA ASP A 83 0.06 9.57 13.40
C ASP A 83 -1.18 9.08 12.63
N TYR A 84 -1.73 9.94 11.76
CA TYR A 84 -2.84 9.58 10.88
C TYR A 84 -2.40 8.68 9.72
N VAL A 85 -1.16 8.83 9.22
CA VAL A 85 -0.59 7.89 8.24
C VAL A 85 -0.55 6.48 8.83
N MET A 86 -0.05 6.32 10.06
CA MET A 86 -0.02 5.04 10.76
C MET A 86 -1.44 4.52 11.06
N ALA A 87 -2.36 5.41 11.42
CA ALA A 87 -3.75 5.06 11.75
C ALA A 87 -4.63 4.72 10.54
N LEU A 88 -4.23 5.07 9.31
CA LEU A 88 -5.04 4.86 8.10
C LEU A 88 -5.45 3.39 7.94
N GLY A 89 -4.54 2.47 8.25
CA GLY A 89 -4.78 1.03 8.21
C GLY A 89 -5.81 0.53 9.23
N LEU A 90 -6.02 1.28 10.32
CA LEU A 90 -6.91 0.92 11.42
C LEU A 90 -8.34 1.40 11.21
N VAL A 91 -8.56 2.36 10.31
CA VAL A 91 -9.91 2.83 10.00
C VAL A 91 -10.72 1.65 9.43
N PRO A 92 -11.98 1.41 9.85
CA PRO A 92 -12.78 0.30 9.34
C PRO A 92 -12.84 0.26 7.80
N ILE A 93 -12.66 -0.93 7.22
CA ILE A 93 -12.70 -1.14 5.77
C ILE A 93 -14.15 -1.14 5.27
N ASN A 94 -14.40 -0.51 4.14
CA ASN A 94 -15.70 -0.50 3.48
C ASN A 94 -16.05 -1.87 2.92
N LYS A 95 -16.89 -2.61 3.66
CA LYS A 95 -17.33 -3.97 3.30
C LYS A 95 -18.06 -4.08 1.94
N LYS A 96 -18.60 -2.98 1.41
CA LYS A 96 -19.28 -2.99 0.09
C LYS A 96 -18.32 -2.84 -1.08
N LYS A 97 -17.13 -2.27 -0.85
CA LYS A 97 -16.14 -1.88 -1.87
C LYS A 97 -14.74 -2.16 -1.36
N VAL A 98 -14.53 -3.38 -0.84
CA VAL A 98 -13.31 -3.75 -0.12
C VAL A 98 -12.07 -3.49 -0.97
N GLU A 99 -12.08 -3.93 -2.23
CA GLU A 99 -10.92 -3.82 -3.11
C GLU A 99 -10.57 -2.37 -3.46
N GLU A 100 -11.58 -1.59 -3.88
CA GLU A 100 -11.41 -0.17 -4.20
C GLU A 100 -10.90 0.62 -3.00
N ASP A 101 -11.42 0.33 -1.80
CA ASP A 101 -11.01 0.98 -0.55
C ASP A 101 -9.55 0.66 -0.22
N LEU A 102 -9.17 -0.63 -0.25
CA LEU A 102 -7.79 -1.05 0.04
C LEU A 102 -6.78 -0.47 -0.95
N VAL A 103 -7.08 -0.50 -2.25
CA VAL A 103 -6.21 0.07 -3.29
C VAL A 103 -6.10 1.59 -3.10
N SER A 104 -7.19 2.29 -2.77
CA SER A 104 -7.18 3.73 -2.52
C SER A 104 -6.27 4.10 -1.33
N ARG A 105 -6.39 3.37 -0.21
CA ARG A 105 -5.57 3.60 0.99
C ARG A 105 -4.10 3.26 0.76
N TYR A 106 -3.83 2.14 0.09
CA TYR A 106 -2.49 1.78 -0.34
C TYR A 106 -1.85 2.89 -1.17
N ASN A 107 -2.56 3.37 -2.20
CA ASN A 107 -2.07 4.43 -3.07
C ASN A 107 -1.81 5.74 -2.31
N LEU A 108 -2.65 6.10 -1.34
CA LEU A 108 -2.43 7.26 -0.47
C LEU A 108 -1.09 7.17 0.29
N LEU A 109 -0.79 6.00 0.87
CA LEU A 109 0.48 5.75 1.56
C LEU A 109 1.68 5.83 0.61
N GLN A 110 1.56 5.27 -0.60
CA GLN A 110 2.62 5.33 -1.61
C GLN A 110 2.87 6.76 -2.11
N ILE A 111 1.81 7.56 -2.29
CA ILE A 111 1.92 8.97 -2.67
C ILE A 111 2.62 9.74 -1.55
N PHE A 112 2.19 9.57 -0.30
CA PHE A 112 2.80 10.20 0.86
C PHE A 112 4.31 9.90 0.93
N LEU A 113 4.70 8.63 0.80
CA LEU A 113 6.09 8.21 0.82
C LEU A 113 6.90 8.83 -0.32
N LYS A 114 6.34 8.85 -1.54
CA LYS A 114 7.02 9.43 -2.71
C LYS A 114 7.30 10.92 -2.50
N GLU A 115 6.29 11.66 -2.04
CA GLU A 115 6.40 13.10 -1.78
C GLU A 115 7.38 13.41 -0.65
N SER A 116 7.69 12.43 0.21
CA SER A 116 8.64 12.62 1.31
C SER A 116 10.05 13.01 0.82
N LYS A 117 10.41 12.60 -0.41
CA LYS A 117 11.71 12.90 -1.03
C LYS A 117 12.06 14.39 -1.12
N GLN A 118 11.06 15.28 -1.01
CA GLN A 118 11.29 16.73 -0.99
C GLN A 118 11.87 17.25 0.34
N PHE A 119 11.86 16.44 1.39
CA PHE A 119 12.34 16.82 2.73
C PHE A 119 13.77 16.32 3.00
N GLY A 120 14.38 16.75 4.12
CA GLY A 120 15.68 16.23 4.56
C GLY A 120 15.63 14.76 5.01
N GLN A 121 16.79 14.09 5.02
CA GLN A 121 16.93 12.64 5.29
C GLN A 121 16.24 12.18 6.58
N GLN A 122 16.44 12.90 7.68
CA GLN A 122 15.81 12.57 8.97
C GLN A 122 14.28 12.55 8.89
N ARG A 123 13.69 13.51 8.15
CA ARG A 123 12.24 13.56 7.95
C ARG A 123 11.78 12.43 7.04
N GLN A 124 12.52 12.16 5.96
CA GLN A 124 12.23 11.06 5.04
C GLN A 124 12.17 9.72 5.77
N GLU A 125 13.16 9.43 6.59
CA GLU A 125 13.20 8.19 7.38
C GLU A 125 12.02 8.11 8.35
N SER A 126 11.70 9.21 9.04
CA SER A 126 10.57 9.24 9.97
C SER A 126 9.20 9.08 9.28
N GLU A 127 9.06 9.60 8.06
CA GLU A 127 7.84 9.46 7.24
C GLU A 127 7.76 8.06 6.61
N LYS A 128 8.89 7.48 6.22
CA LYS A 128 9.00 6.09 5.77
C LYS A 128 8.52 5.12 6.85
N ASN A 129 9.02 5.28 8.08
CA ASN A 129 8.59 4.45 9.22
C ASN A 129 7.08 4.56 9.46
N ALA A 130 6.50 5.76 9.34
CA ALA A 130 5.06 5.94 9.49
C ALA A 130 4.25 5.22 8.39
N VAL A 131 4.76 5.22 7.15
CA VAL A 131 4.14 4.50 6.03
C VAL A 131 4.26 2.99 6.20
N GLU A 132 5.41 2.48 6.63
CA GLU A 132 5.60 1.05 6.92
C GLU A 132 4.59 0.55 7.94
N ILE A 133 4.43 1.25 9.06
CA ILE A 133 3.42 0.91 10.09
C ILE A 133 2.00 1.03 9.53
N GLY A 134 1.72 2.07 8.73
CA GLY A 134 0.42 2.24 8.08
C GLY A 134 0.08 1.07 7.15
N LEU A 135 1.07 0.56 6.41
CA LEU A 135 0.93 -0.62 5.55
C LEU A 135 0.78 -1.90 6.36
N ASP A 136 1.52 -2.08 7.44
CA ASP A 136 1.40 -3.24 8.34
C ASP A 136 0.00 -3.28 8.98
N ASN A 137 -0.47 -2.15 9.50
CA ASN A 137 -1.82 -2.05 10.06
C ASN A 137 -2.89 -2.33 9.01
N LEU A 138 -2.75 -1.79 7.79
CA LEU A 138 -3.70 -2.00 6.70
C LEU A 138 -3.71 -3.45 6.23
N SER A 139 -2.53 -4.05 6.11
CA SER A 139 -2.33 -5.46 5.75
C SER A 139 -3.03 -6.39 6.75
N ARG A 140 -2.73 -6.24 8.04
CA ARG A 140 -3.34 -7.06 9.11
C ARG A 140 -4.86 -6.89 9.14
N ASN A 141 -5.35 -5.66 9.05
CA ASN A 141 -6.79 -5.38 9.03
C ASN A 141 -7.48 -5.94 7.77
N ALA A 142 -6.75 -6.06 6.65
CA ALA A 142 -7.23 -6.69 5.42
C ALA A 142 -7.09 -8.23 5.43
N GLY A 143 -6.52 -8.82 6.49
CA GLY A 143 -6.36 -10.27 6.62
C GLY A 143 -5.15 -10.84 5.86
N TYR A 144 -4.15 -10.02 5.54
CA TYR A 144 -2.90 -10.47 4.94
C TYR A 144 -1.89 -10.82 6.03
N GLU A 145 -1.00 -11.76 5.72
CA GLU A 145 0.07 -12.20 6.61
C GLU A 145 1.08 -11.08 6.89
N ASP A 146 1.44 -10.31 5.86
CA ASP A 146 2.38 -9.20 5.97
C ASP A 146 2.09 -8.09 4.94
N SER A 147 2.80 -6.96 5.08
CA SER A 147 2.65 -5.79 4.22
C SER A 147 3.26 -5.96 2.82
N ILE A 148 4.17 -6.92 2.61
CA ILE A 148 4.77 -7.20 1.31
C ILE A 148 3.73 -7.88 0.41
N ARG A 149 3.16 -8.99 0.89
CA ARG A 149 2.07 -9.74 0.22
C ARG A 149 0.87 -8.85 -0.04
N PHE A 150 0.51 -8.03 0.94
CA PHE A 150 -0.55 -7.03 0.79
C PHE A 150 -0.22 -6.04 -0.34
N SER A 151 0.98 -5.44 -0.33
CA SER A 151 1.37 -4.45 -1.33
C SER A 151 1.32 -5.04 -2.75
N TRP A 152 1.82 -6.26 -2.94
CA TRP A 152 1.74 -6.93 -4.24
C TRP A 152 0.32 -7.21 -4.70
N ALA A 153 -0.56 -7.66 -3.80
CA ALA A 153 -1.97 -7.84 -4.12
C ALA A 153 -2.63 -6.51 -4.54
N MET A 154 -2.28 -5.39 -3.90
CA MET A 154 -2.81 -4.07 -4.27
C MET A 154 -2.27 -3.60 -5.62
N GLU A 155 -0.99 -3.81 -5.88
CA GLU A 155 -0.35 -3.50 -7.17
C GLU A 155 -0.98 -4.30 -8.32
N ALA A 156 -1.25 -5.59 -8.11
CA ALA A 156 -1.95 -6.45 -9.07
C ALA A 156 -3.36 -5.95 -9.39
N LYS A 157 -4.15 -5.65 -8.36
CA LYS A 157 -5.52 -5.13 -8.55
C LYS A 157 -5.53 -3.78 -9.26
N ALA A 158 -4.63 -2.88 -8.90
CA ALA A 158 -4.52 -1.59 -9.57
C ALA A 158 -4.16 -1.73 -11.05
N THR A 159 -3.26 -2.66 -11.39
CA THR A 159 -2.94 -2.94 -12.79
C THR A 159 -4.11 -3.55 -13.54
N GLN A 160 -4.81 -4.51 -12.96
CA GLN A 160 -5.99 -5.09 -13.61
C GLN A 160 -7.01 -4.00 -13.98
N GLN A 161 -7.34 -3.12 -13.02
CA GLN A 161 -8.28 -2.00 -13.24
C GLN A 161 -7.80 -1.01 -14.31
N ILE A 162 -6.49 -0.78 -14.40
CA ILE A 162 -5.88 0.06 -15.44
C ILE A 162 -5.98 -0.63 -16.81
N MET A 163 -5.64 -1.92 -16.87
CA MET A 163 -5.59 -2.67 -18.12
C MET A 163 -6.98 -2.90 -18.72
N GLU A 164 -8.03 -3.00 -17.90
CA GLU A 164 -9.43 -3.01 -18.35
C GLU A 164 -9.81 -1.76 -19.17
N LYS A 165 -9.10 -0.64 -18.96
CA LYS A 165 -9.32 0.65 -19.64
C LYS A 165 -8.12 1.06 -20.50
N ALA A 166 -7.28 0.10 -20.89
CA ALA A 166 -6.04 0.38 -21.61
C ALA A 166 -6.25 0.87 -23.06
N THR A 167 -7.41 0.61 -23.66
CA THR A 167 -7.68 0.98 -25.07
C THR A 167 -8.70 2.09 -25.14
N LEU A 168 -8.37 3.14 -25.89
CA LEU A 168 -9.20 4.30 -26.12
C LEU A 168 -9.23 4.61 -27.62
N VAL A 169 -10.43 4.65 -28.21
CA VAL A 169 -10.61 4.97 -29.63
C VAL A 169 -11.35 6.31 -29.74
N ILE A 170 -10.76 7.27 -30.46
CA ILE A 170 -11.35 8.58 -30.74
C ILE A 170 -11.24 8.83 -32.25
N ASP A 171 -12.38 9.01 -32.91
CA ASP A 171 -12.48 9.07 -34.38
C ASP A 171 -11.78 7.86 -35.04
N ASP A 172 -10.74 8.11 -35.83
CA ASP A 172 -9.90 7.12 -36.51
C ASP A 172 -8.58 6.84 -35.78
N THR A 173 -8.41 7.35 -34.55
CA THR A 173 -7.20 7.23 -33.75
C THR A 173 -7.43 6.30 -32.55
N CYS A 174 -6.65 5.23 -32.45
CA CYS A 174 -6.62 4.32 -31.31
C CYS A 174 -5.37 4.59 -30.46
N LEU A 175 -5.58 4.81 -29.16
CA LEU A 175 -4.55 4.90 -28.14
C LEU A 175 -4.61 3.63 -27.29
N GLN A 176 -3.50 2.93 -27.19
CA GLN A 176 -3.40 1.69 -26.42
C GLN A 176 -2.27 1.80 -25.40
N LEU A 177 -2.62 1.73 -24.12
CA LEU A 177 -1.68 1.52 -23.02
C LEU A 177 -1.19 0.07 -23.06
N VAL A 178 0.12 -0.09 -23.21
CA VAL A 178 0.79 -1.39 -23.26
C VAL A 178 1.86 -1.47 -22.18
N VAL A 179 2.17 -2.69 -21.77
CA VAL A 179 3.34 -3.02 -20.94
C VAL A 179 4.23 -3.91 -21.80
N ASP A 180 5.48 -3.51 -22.00
CA ASP A 180 6.44 -4.29 -22.79
C ASP A 180 6.99 -5.48 -22.00
N ASP A 181 7.81 -6.30 -22.67
CA ASP A 181 8.46 -7.48 -22.07
C ASP A 181 9.48 -7.12 -20.98
N GLU A 182 9.87 -5.84 -20.86
CA GLU A 182 10.66 -5.36 -19.74
C GLU A 182 9.81 -4.92 -18.55
N GLY A 183 8.49 -4.80 -18.71
CA GLY A 183 7.56 -4.32 -17.70
C GLY A 183 7.32 -2.81 -17.76
N LYS A 184 7.86 -2.11 -18.77
CA LYS A 184 7.68 -0.66 -18.95
C LYS A 184 6.38 -0.36 -19.65
N ALA A 185 5.67 0.64 -19.14
CA ALA A 185 4.39 1.06 -19.71
C ALA A 185 4.59 2.16 -20.76
N ASP A 186 3.90 2.03 -21.90
CA ASP A 186 3.84 3.06 -22.94
C ASP A 186 2.45 3.19 -23.57
N ILE A 187 2.20 4.28 -24.30
CA ILE A 187 0.97 4.48 -25.06
C ILE A 187 1.32 4.42 -26.55
N ILE A 188 0.88 3.36 -27.21
CA ILE A 188 0.93 3.23 -28.66
C ILE A 188 -0.24 3.99 -29.26
N VAL A 189 0.03 4.80 -30.28
CA VAL A 189 -0.99 5.56 -31.00
C VAL A 189 -1.04 5.07 -32.43
N THR A 190 -2.20 4.64 -32.89
CA THR A 190 -2.44 4.21 -34.28
C THR A 190 -3.55 5.03 -34.90
N LYS A 191 -3.43 5.35 -36.19
CA LYS A 191 -4.45 6.04 -36.98
C LYS A 191 -4.65 5.30 -38.30
N GLY A 192 -5.75 4.58 -38.43
CA GLY A 192 -5.86 3.51 -39.44
C GLY A 192 -4.70 2.52 -39.27
N ASP A 193 -4.00 2.21 -40.36
CA ASP A 193 -2.86 1.26 -40.35
C ASP A 193 -1.50 1.89 -39.97
N LYS A 194 -1.47 3.17 -39.57
CA LYS A 194 -0.22 3.90 -39.29
C LYS A 194 -0.03 4.15 -37.80
N THR A 195 1.10 3.70 -37.25
CA THR A 195 1.55 4.09 -35.91
C THR A 195 2.10 5.53 -35.90
N LEU A 196 1.63 6.35 -34.98
CA LEU A 196 2.06 7.74 -34.79
C LEU A 196 3.12 7.83 -33.68
N LYS A 197 4.04 8.80 -33.81
CA LYS A 197 5.09 9.05 -32.79
C LYS A 197 4.54 9.70 -31.51
N SER A 198 3.38 10.33 -31.58
CA SER A 198 2.79 11.05 -30.45
C SER A 198 1.28 11.15 -30.58
N ILE A 199 0.63 11.43 -29.45
CA ILE A 199 -0.80 11.69 -29.38
C ILE A 199 -1.10 12.99 -30.15
N PRO A 200 -2.03 12.99 -31.13
CA PRO A 200 -2.42 14.18 -31.87
C PRO A 200 -2.81 15.35 -30.96
N ASP A 201 -2.40 16.56 -31.32
CA ASP A 201 -2.60 17.76 -30.48
C ASP A 201 -4.06 18.02 -30.12
N LYS A 202 -4.99 17.72 -31.04
CA LYS A 202 -6.44 17.85 -30.81
C LYS A 202 -6.96 17.00 -29.64
N TYR A 203 -6.29 15.89 -29.33
CA TYR A 203 -6.72 14.99 -28.25
C TYR A 203 -5.93 15.18 -26.95
N LYS A 204 -4.87 16.00 -26.93
CA LYS A 204 -4.04 16.19 -25.74
C LYS A 204 -4.81 16.73 -24.53
N LYS A 205 -5.93 17.42 -24.73
CA LYS A 205 -6.80 17.95 -23.65
C LYS A 205 -8.06 17.10 -23.41
N ASN A 206 -8.20 15.97 -24.10
CA ASN A 206 -9.33 15.07 -23.89
C ASN A 206 -9.18 14.37 -22.52
N LYS A 207 -10.28 14.32 -21.73
CA LYS A 207 -10.26 13.77 -20.37
C LYS A 207 -9.89 12.29 -20.30
N GLU A 208 -10.31 11.50 -21.28
CA GLU A 208 -10.00 10.06 -21.35
C GLU A 208 -8.54 9.84 -21.73
N VAL A 209 -7.98 10.70 -22.59
CA VAL A 209 -6.55 10.70 -22.91
C VAL A 209 -5.70 11.05 -21.68
N GLU A 210 -6.12 12.04 -20.88
CA GLU A 210 -5.45 12.37 -19.62
C GLU A 210 -5.51 11.19 -18.63
N ALA A 211 -6.67 10.54 -18.49
CA ALA A 211 -6.80 9.34 -17.65
C ALA A 211 -5.88 8.19 -18.11
N LEU A 212 -5.68 8.02 -19.43
CA LEU A 212 -4.77 7.03 -19.97
C LEU A 212 -3.30 7.38 -19.68
N LYS A 213 -2.92 8.67 -19.75
CA LYS A 213 -1.59 9.15 -19.35
C LYS A 213 -1.34 8.99 -17.85
N ASP A 214 -2.35 9.24 -17.03
CA ASP A 214 -2.28 9.01 -15.58
C ASP A 214 -2.07 7.52 -15.28
N SER A 215 -2.74 6.65 -16.03
CA SER A 215 -2.57 5.20 -15.95
C SER A 215 -1.16 4.75 -16.34
N LYS A 216 -0.60 5.26 -17.46
CA LYS A 216 0.82 5.05 -17.82
C LYS A 216 1.76 5.51 -16.70
N THR A 217 1.48 6.68 -16.13
CA THR A 217 2.28 7.26 -15.04
C THR A 217 2.20 6.41 -13.78
N TYR A 218 1.05 5.81 -13.49
CA TYR A 218 0.88 4.87 -12.40
C TYR A 218 1.74 3.62 -12.60
N LEU A 219 1.61 2.94 -13.75
CA LEU A 219 2.37 1.72 -14.07
C LEU A 219 3.89 1.98 -14.05
N THR A 220 4.33 3.14 -14.53
CA THR A 220 5.75 3.55 -14.48
C THR A 220 6.26 3.68 -13.03
N LYS A 221 5.45 4.26 -12.13
CA LYS A 221 5.81 4.37 -10.70
C LYS A 221 5.77 3.01 -10.02
N GLN A 222 4.78 2.18 -10.37
CA GLN A 222 4.65 0.81 -9.89
C GLN A 222 5.87 -0.03 -10.24
N TYR A 223 6.33 0.00 -11.49
CA TYR A 223 7.59 -0.64 -11.91
C TYR A 223 8.72 -0.37 -10.92
N SER A 224 8.94 0.91 -10.59
CA SER A 224 10.01 1.29 -9.66
C SER A 224 9.83 0.73 -8.24
N ARG A 225 8.58 0.65 -7.75
CA ARG A 225 8.25 0.09 -6.43
C ARG A 225 8.39 -1.42 -6.41
N THR A 226 7.86 -2.11 -7.42
CA THR A 226 7.96 -3.56 -7.58
C THR A 226 9.42 -4.01 -7.61
N ARG A 227 10.27 -3.33 -8.40
CA ARG A 227 11.70 -3.65 -8.45
C ARG A 227 12.35 -3.55 -7.08
N LEU A 228 12.12 -2.44 -6.36
CA LEU A 228 12.69 -2.25 -5.03
C LEU A 228 12.17 -3.30 -4.04
N SER A 229 10.89 -3.65 -4.13
CA SER A 229 10.28 -4.69 -3.28
C SER A 229 10.87 -6.07 -3.54
N LEU A 230 11.12 -6.44 -4.80
CA LEU A 230 11.80 -7.68 -5.17
C LEU A 230 13.25 -7.69 -4.70
N GLU A 231 13.99 -6.59 -4.86
CA GLU A 231 15.36 -6.45 -4.34
C GLU A 231 15.41 -6.63 -2.81
N GLN A 232 14.46 -6.03 -2.09
CA GLN A 232 14.35 -6.20 -0.64
C GLN A 232 14.00 -7.64 -0.27
N ALA A 233 13.08 -8.29 -0.99
CA ALA A 233 12.72 -9.68 -0.75
C ALA A 233 13.92 -10.63 -0.95
N MET A 234 14.78 -10.34 -1.93
CA MET A 234 16.04 -11.07 -2.13
C MET A 234 17.02 -10.87 -0.97
N LEU A 235 17.20 -9.62 -0.51
CA LEU A 235 18.09 -9.31 0.61
C LEU A 235 17.63 -9.94 1.92
N SER A 236 16.32 -9.97 2.17
CA SER A 236 15.72 -10.57 3.37
C SER A 236 15.47 -12.08 3.26
N GLN A 237 15.78 -12.68 2.10
CA GLN A 237 15.50 -14.11 1.82
C GLN A 237 14.03 -14.47 2.08
N THR A 238 13.12 -13.60 1.62
CA THR A 238 11.68 -13.82 1.82
C THR A 238 11.23 -15.11 1.14
N LEU A 239 10.58 -15.98 1.90
CA LEU A 239 10.00 -17.22 1.38
C LEU A 239 8.65 -16.95 0.74
N PHE A 240 8.47 -17.51 -0.45
CA PHE A 240 7.21 -17.48 -1.19
C PHE A 240 6.73 -18.90 -1.48
N THR A 241 5.44 -19.11 -1.36
CA THR A 241 4.80 -20.33 -1.84
C THR A 241 4.63 -20.26 -3.36
N ALA A 242 4.55 -21.43 -4.01
CA ALA A 242 4.26 -21.49 -5.45
C ALA A 242 2.92 -20.82 -5.80
N ALA A 243 1.92 -20.89 -4.92
CA ALA A 243 0.63 -20.26 -5.11
C ALA A 243 0.72 -18.72 -5.07
N GLU A 244 1.59 -18.16 -4.23
CA GLU A 244 1.84 -16.71 -4.19
C GLU A 244 2.53 -16.25 -5.47
N LEU A 245 3.59 -16.97 -5.89
CA LEU A 245 4.31 -16.67 -7.13
C LEU A 245 3.39 -16.74 -8.35
N ALA A 246 2.50 -17.75 -8.43
CA ALA A 246 1.53 -17.85 -9.50
C ALA A 246 0.62 -16.61 -9.59
N LYS A 247 0.10 -16.13 -8.47
CA LYS A 247 -0.73 -14.91 -8.43
C LYS A 247 0.05 -13.66 -8.82
N ILE A 248 1.32 -13.58 -8.42
CA ILE A 248 2.19 -12.45 -8.76
C ILE A 248 2.48 -12.43 -10.27
N LEU A 249 2.65 -13.60 -10.89
CA LEU A 249 2.93 -13.77 -12.32
C LEU A 249 1.73 -13.42 -13.23
N GLU A 250 0.51 -13.30 -12.69
CA GLU A 250 -0.64 -12.78 -13.45
C GLU A 250 -0.45 -11.30 -13.84
N HIS A 251 0.43 -10.58 -13.14
CA HIS A 251 0.63 -9.15 -13.35
C HIS A 251 1.67 -8.88 -14.46
N PRO A 252 1.35 -8.12 -15.53
CA PRO A 252 2.28 -7.89 -16.64
C PRO A 252 3.59 -7.21 -16.24
N VAL A 253 3.53 -6.12 -15.46
CA VAL A 253 4.75 -5.43 -14.94
C VAL A 253 5.57 -6.34 -14.02
N VAL A 254 4.94 -7.04 -13.07
CA VAL A 254 5.70 -7.88 -12.11
C VAL A 254 6.23 -9.13 -12.77
N LYS A 255 5.45 -9.76 -13.66
CA LYS A 255 5.85 -10.92 -14.46
C LYS A 255 7.13 -10.65 -15.24
N ALA A 256 7.22 -9.50 -15.90
CA ALA A 256 8.40 -9.09 -16.66
C ALA A 256 9.67 -8.92 -15.79
N MET A 257 9.51 -8.62 -14.49
CA MET A 257 10.63 -8.56 -13.56
C MET A 257 10.95 -9.92 -12.96
N LEU A 258 9.94 -10.62 -12.46
CA LEU A 258 10.08 -11.89 -11.76
C LEU A 258 10.64 -12.97 -12.68
N SER A 259 10.29 -12.96 -13.98
CA SER A 259 10.86 -13.87 -14.98
C SER A 259 12.36 -13.71 -15.21
N LYS A 260 12.97 -12.62 -14.71
CA LYS A 260 14.42 -12.37 -14.79
C LYS A 260 15.14 -12.77 -13.51
N LEU A 261 14.41 -13.20 -12.48
CA LEU A 261 14.98 -13.60 -11.20
C LEU A 261 15.17 -15.11 -11.14
N VAL A 262 16.23 -15.53 -10.47
CA VAL A 262 16.45 -16.94 -10.14
C VAL A 262 15.74 -17.23 -8.83
N LEU A 263 14.76 -18.11 -8.88
CA LEU A 263 14.10 -18.67 -7.71
C LEU A 263 14.96 -19.80 -7.14
N PHE A 264 15.03 -19.88 -5.81
CA PHE A 264 15.75 -20.92 -5.09
C PHE A 264 14.81 -21.63 -4.13
N ASN A 265 14.74 -22.95 -4.22
CA ASN A 265 14.00 -23.78 -3.29
C ASN A 265 14.95 -24.26 -2.18
N PRO A 266 14.79 -23.80 -0.93
CA PRO A 266 15.70 -24.17 0.16
C PRO A 266 15.59 -25.64 0.57
N GLU A 267 14.45 -26.30 0.34
CA GLU A 267 14.23 -27.69 0.69
C GLU A 267 14.93 -28.64 -0.28
N THR A 268 14.80 -28.37 -1.58
CA THR A 268 15.36 -29.24 -2.64
C THR A 268 16.71 -28.78 -3.16
N GLN A 269 17.16 -27.58 -2.77
CA GLN A 269 18.35 -26.90 -3.30
C GLN A 269 18.28 -26.61 -4.81
N ALA A 270 17.11 -26.77 -5.42
CA ALA A 270 16.91 -26.47 -6.83
C ALA A 270 16.87 -24.96 -7.05
N SER A 271 17.40 -24.52 -8.20
CA SER A 271 17.29 -23.14 -8.66
C SER A 271 16.88 -23.09 -10.14
N GLY A 272 16.15 -22.04 -10.50
CA GLY A 272 15.63 -21.85 -11.86
C GLY A 272 14.88 -20.55 -12.03
N PHE A 273 14.46 -20.26 -13.25
CA PHE A 273 13.58 -19.14 -13.59
C PHE A 273 12.11 -19.56 -13.52
#